data_AF-A0A421NUT3-F1
#
_entry.id   AF-A0A421NUT3-F1
#
_cell.length_a   1.000
_cell.length_b   1.000
_cell.length_c   1.000
_cell.angle_alpha   90.00
_cell.angle_beta   90.00
_cell.angle_gamma   90.00
#
_symmetry.space_group_name_H-M   'P 1'
#
loop_
_entity.id
_entity.type
_entity.pdbx_description
1 polymer ?
#
loop_
_entity_poly.entity_id
_entity_poly.type
_entity_poly.pdbx_seq_one_letter_code
_entity_poly.pdbx_strand_id
1 'polypeptide(L)'
;MLIFRLKKQLFLLPIVLFTFLGLFLIDNNQVMAMENEKHYIKNKKKSTDIKNELFNLLKNKKELEDKIHDFRNKKQVNCYERDIALKLEIEHNELNSKISEIYKKISKMSKVTFNLKPLIKIIED
;
A
#
# COMPACT_ATOMS: atom_id res chain seq x y z
N MET A 1 34.34 -12.60 -60.40
CA MET A 1 33.65 -11.37 -59.91
C MET A 1 32.51 -11.68 -58.92
N LEU A 2 31.75 -12.77 -59.10
CA LEU A 2 30.66 -13.21 -58.20
C LEU A 2 31.10 -13.49 -56.75
N ILE A 3 32.22 -14.19 -56.55
CA ILE A 3 32.75 -14.55 -55.22
C ILE A 3 33.10 -13.31 -54.38
N PHE A 4 33.57 -12.23 -55.03
CA PHE A 4 33.88 -10.96 -54.36
C PHE A 4 32.61 -10.21 -53.90
N ARG A 5 31.51 -10.32 -54.64
CA ARG A 5 30.20 -9.77 -54.25
C ARG A 5 29.59 -10.55 -53.08
N LEU A 6 29.67 -11.88 -53.11
CA LEU A 6 29.25 -12.76 -52.02
C LEU A 6 30.04 -12.52 -50.72
N LYS A 7 31.37 -12.35 -50.81
CA LYS A 7 32.21 -12.01 -49.65
C LYS A 7 31.82 -10.68 -49.00
N LYS A 8 31.48 -9.65 -49.79
CA LYS A 8 31.00 -8.35 -49.26
C LYS A 8 29.63 -8.47 -48.55
N GLN A 9 28.72 -9.30 -49.07
CA GLN A 9 27.42 -9.53 -48.43
C GLN A 9 27.55 -10.32 -47.12
N LEU A 10 28.41 -11.34 -47.08
CA LEU A 10 28.73 -12.09 -45.85
C LEU A 10 29.41 -11.23 -44.78
N PHE A 11 30.21 -10.25 -45.18
CA PHE A 11 30.87 -9.31 -44.26
C PHE A 11 29.90 -8.35 -43.56
N LEU A 12 28.81 -7.96 -44.24
CA LEU A 12 27.78 -7.08 -43.69
C LEU A 12 26.77 -7.82 -42.80
N LEU A 13 26.62 -9.13 -43.00
CA LEU A 13 25.70 -9.98 -42.26
C LEU A 13 25.86 -9.94 -40.73
N PRO A 14 27.07 -10.03 -40.15
CA PRO A 14 27.25 -9.91 -38.69
C PRO A 14 26.87 -8.52 -38.16
N ILE A 15 27.10 -7.45 -38.92
CA ILE A 15 26.72 -6.09 -38.51
C ILE A 15 25.20 -5.98 -38.42
N VAL A 16 24.50 -6.49 -39.43
CA VAL A 16 23.02 -6.52 -39.46
C VAL A 16 22.49 -7.36 -38.29
N LEU A 17 23.04 -8.55 -38.06
CA LEU A 17 22.68 -9.40 -36.92
C LEU A 17 22.90 -8.70 -35.58
N PHE A 18 24.03 -8.00 -35.41
CA PHE A 18 24.32 -7.27 -34.18
C PHE A 18 23.35 -6.12 -33.95
N THR A 19 22.99 -5.39 -35.01
CA THR A 19 21.99 -4.31 -34.93
C THR A 19 20.59 -4.85 -34.59
N PHE A 20 20.17 -5.97 -35.18
CA PHE A 20 18.89 -6.60 -34.87
C PHE A 20 18.86 -7.14 -33.43
N LEU A 21 19.93 -7.78 -32.95
CA LEU A 21 20.03 -8.22 -31.56
C LEU A 21 19.98 -7.04 -30.59
N GLY A 22 20.69 -5.95 -30.90
CA GLY A 22 20.71 -4.74 -30.08
C GLY A 22 19.31 -4.11 -29.95
N LEU A 23 18.60 -3.96 -31.07
CA LEU A 23 17.21 -3.48 -31.09
C LEU A 23 16.27 -4.40 -30.30
N PHE A 24 16.39 -5.71 -30.47
CA PHE A 24 15.55 -6.70 -29.78
C PHE A 24 15.74 -6.71 -28.25
N LEU A 25 16.96 -6.44 -27.77
CA LEU A 25 17.24 -6.32 -26.34
C LEU A 25 16.66 -5.03 -25.74
N ILE A 26 16.67 -3.92 -26.48
CA ILE A 26 16.10 -2.64 -26.04
C ILE A 26 14.58 -2.76 -25.90
N ASP A 27 13.90 -3.32 -26.89
CA ASP A 27 12.44 -3.48 -26.87
C ASP A 27 11.98 -4.40 -25.72
N ASN A 28 12.65 -5.54 -25.51
CA ASN A 28 12.29 -6.45 -24.42
C ASN A 28 12.55 -5.84 -23.03
N ASN A 29 13.65 -5.09 -22.86
CA ASN A 29 13.91 -4.40 -21.59
C ASN A 29 12.90 -3.28 -21.33
N GLN A 30 12.44 -2.58 -22.37
CA GLN A 30 11.45 -1.52 -22.23
C GLN A 30 10.08 -2.08 -21.80
N VAL A 31 9.67 -3.23 -22.36
CA VAL A 31 8.43 -3.91 -21.95
C VAL A 31 8.52 -4.41 -20.50
N MET A 32 9.65 -5.02 -20.10
CA MET A 32 9.88 -5.43 -18.71
C MET A 32 9.90 -4.24 -17.73
N ALA A 33 10.55 -3.13 -18.10
CA ALA A 33 10.60 -1.94 -17.26
C ALA A 33 9.20 -1.33 -17.06
N MET A 34 8.40 -1.26 -18.13
CA MET A 34 7.03 -0.72 -18.09
C MET A 34 6.08 -1.61 -17.27
N GLU A 35 6.27 -2.93 -17.30
CA GLU A 35 5.48 -3.87 -16.49
C GLU A 35 5.81 -3.76 -14.99
N ASN A 36 7.10 -3.61 -14.66
CA ASN A 36 7.57 -3.36 -13.30
C ASN A 36 7.04 -2.04 -12.73
N GLU A 37 7.02 -0.97 -13.54
CA GLU A 37 6.50 0.32 -13.13
C GLU A 37 4.98 0.26 -12.84
N LYS A 38 4.20 -0.42 -13.70
CA LYS A 38 2.77 -0.66 -13.46
C LYS A 38 2.53 -1.44 -12.16
N HIS A 39 3.34 -2.47 -11.90
CA HIS A 39 3.27 -3.24 -10.66
C HIS A 39 3.60 -2.39 -9.43
N TYR A 40 4.65 -1.56 -9.52
CA TYR A 40 5.04 -0.64 -8.46
C TYR A 40 3.94 0.38 -8.15
N ILE A 41 3.35 1.01 -9.17
CA ILE A 41 2.25 1.99 -9.01
C ILE A 41 1.03 1.33 -8.37
N LYS A 42 0.64 0.14 -8.83
CA LYS A 42 -0.49 -0.62 -8.27
C LYS A 42 -0.27 -0.96 -6.79
N ASN A 43 0.93 -1.40 -6.42
CA ASN A 43 1.29 -1.71 -5.04
C ASN A 43 1.35 -0.46 -4.16
N LYS A 44 1.85 0.66 -4.68
CA LYS A 44 1.91 1.95 -3.99
C LYS A 44 0.51 2.50 -3.71
N LYS A 45 -0.42 2.41 -4.67
CA LYS A 45 -1.82 2.80 -4.49
C LYS A 45 -2.47 1.97 -3.38
N LYS A 46 -2.35 0.64 -3.45
CA LYS A 46 -2.86 -0.28 -2.42
C LYS A 46 -2.30 0.01 -1.03
N SER A 47 -1.01 0.35 -0.92
CA SER A 47 -0.40 0.73 0.36
C SER A 47 -0.94 2.06 0.90
N THR A 48 -1.21 3.03 0.02
CA THR A 48 -1.76 4.34 0.42
C THR A 48 -3.21 4.19 0.91
N ASP A 49 -4.01 3.38 0.21
CA ASP A 49 -5.40 3.11 0.57
C ASP A 49 -5.49 2.46 1.96
N ILE A 50 -4.66 1.45 2.23
CA ILE A 50 -4.59 0.79 3.55
C ILE A 50 -4.16 1.77 4.66
N LYS A 51 -3.26 2.71 4.37
CA LYS A 51 -2.84 3.73 5.34
C LYS A 51 -3.98 4.71 5.67
N ASN A 52 -4.70 5.17 4.66
CA ASN A 52 -5.84 6.07 4.86
C ASN A 52 -6.97 5.36 5.63
N GLU A 53 -7.21 4.09 5.35
CA GLU A 53 -8.16 3.26 6.10
C GLU A 53 -7.76 3.13 7.58
N LEU A 54 -6.49 2.80 7.86
CA LEU A 54 -5.97 2.72 9.24
C LEU A 54 -6.10 4.07 9.96
N PHE A 55 -5.79 5.16 9.28
CA PHE A 55 -5.88 6.51 9.84
C PHE A 55 -7.31 6.87 10.24
N ASN A 56 -8.28 6.62 9.35
CA ASN A 56 -9.68 6.88 9.63
C ASN A 56 -10.20 6.03 10.81
N LEU A 57 -9.78 4.77 10.90
CA LEU A 57 -10.15 3.92 12.04
C LEU A 57 -9.54 4.40 13.36
N LEU A 58 -8.28 4.84 13.36
CA LEU A 58 -7.66 5.39 14.58
C LEU A 58 -8.32 6.70 15.01
N LYS A 59 -8.70 7.56 14.07
CA LYS A 59 -9.47 8.77 14.36
C LYS A 59 -10.82 8.43 15.00
N ASN A 60 -11.56 7.51 14.39
CA ASN A 60 -12.86 7.07 14.93
C ASN A 60 -12.72 6.43 16.32
N LYS A 61 -11.63 5.69 16.56
CA LYS A 61 -11.33 5.13 17.88
C LYS A 61 -11.20 6.22 18.94
N LYS A 62 -10.41 7.26 18.66
CA LYS A 62 -10.21 8.40 19.58
C LYS A 62 -11.53 9.10 19.90
N GLU A 63 -12.33 9.43 18.88
CA GLU A 63 -13.65 10.05 19.07
C GLU A 63 -14.61 9.18 19.91
N LEU A 64 -14.49 7.85 19.80
CA LEU A 64 -15.31 6.92 20.57
C LEU A 64 -14.83 6.79 22.02
N GLU A 65 -13.51 6.78 22.25
CA GLU A 65 -12.90 6.81 23.57
C GLU A 65 -13.30 8.07 24.34
N ASP A 66 -13.28 9.23 23.69
CA ASP A 66 -13.73 10.51 24.27
C ASP A 66 -15.21 10.44 24.71
N LYS A 67 -16.08 9.93 23.84
CA LYS A 67 -17.51 9.73 24.17
C LYS A 67 -17.69 8.79 25.35
N ILE A 68 -16.98 7.66 25.38
CA ILE A 68 -17.06 6.70 26.48
C ILE A 68 -16.56 7.34 27.78
N HIS A 69 -15.50 8.14 27.72
CA HIS A 69 -14.97 8.87 28.87
C HIS A 69 -15.98 9.88 29.43
N ASP A 70 -16.71 10.60 28.57
CA ASP A 70 -17.78 11.50 28.99
C ASP A 70 -18.91 10.78 29.74
N PHE A 71 -19.29 9.58 29.28
CA PHE A 71 -20.28 8.74 29.98
C PHE A 71 -19.76 8.23 31.33
N ARG A 72 -18.48 7.86 31.42
CA ARG A 72 -17.86 7.34 32.65
C ARG A 72 -17.71 8.41 33.74
N ASN A 73 -17.48 9.66 33.36
CA ASN A 73 -17.32 10.77 34.30
C ASN A 73 -18.65 11.39 34.76
N LYS A 74 -19.78 10.95 34.20
CA LYS A 74 -21.10 11.43 34.61
C LYS A 74 -21.47 10.85 35.99
N LYS A 75 -21.72 11.73 36.97
CA LYS A 75 -22.06 11.34 38.36
C LYS A 75 -23.31 10.45 38.48
N GLN A 76 -24.26 10.59 37.56
CA GLN A 76 -25.44 9.74 37.46
C GLN A 76 -25.70 9.46 35.99
N VAL A 77 -25.84 8.17 35.67
CA VAL A 77 -26.13 7.67 34.32
C VAL A 77 -27.48 6.97 34.41
N ASN A 78 -28.46 7.42 33.62
CA ASN A 78 -29.76 6.78 33.59
C ASN A 78 -29.69 5.42 32.86
N CYS A 79 -30.74 4.58 32.94
CA CYS A 79 -30.68 3.24 32.33
C CYS A 79 -30.50 3.28 30.80
N TYR A 80 -31.07 4.30 30.14
CA TYR A 80 -30.98 4.48 28.70
C TYR A 80 -29.56 4.89 28.26
N GLU A 81 -28.91 5.77 29.01
CA GLU A 81 -27.52 6.17 28.80
C GLU A 81 -26.56 5.00 29.06
N ARG A 82 -26.90 4.09 29.97
CA ARG A 82 -26.13 2.86 30.20
C ARG A 82 -26.18 1.92 28.99
N ASP A 83 -27.36 1.77 28.38
CA ASP A 83 -27.50 0.99 27.14
C ASP A 83 -26.74 1.61 25.97
N ILE A 84 -26.71 2.95 25.89
CA ILE A 84 -25.90 3.67 24.90
C ILE A 84 -24.40 3.44 25.15
N ALA A 85 -23.94 3.54 26.40
CA ALA A 85 -22.55 3.30 26.75
C ALA A 85 -22.11 1.86 26.39
N LEU A 86 -22.97 0.86 26.67
CA LEU A 86 -22.72 -0.52 26.26
C LEU A 86 -22.60 -0.68 24.75
N LYS A 87 -23.46 -0.01 23.96
CA LYS A 87 -23.35 -0.01 22.49
C LYS A 87 -22.04 0.61 22.03
N LEU A 88 -21.63 1.73 22.61
CA LEU A 88 -20.36 2.37 22.30
C LEU A 88 -19.15 1.47 22.65
N GLU A 89 -19.21 0.72 23.75
CA GLU A 89 -18.16 -0.25 24.10
C GLU A 89 -18.10 -1.43 23.13
N ILE A 90 -19.24 -1.91 22.64
CA ILE A 90 -19.29 -2.94 21.58
C ILE A 90 -18.67 -2.38 20.29
N GLU A 91 -19.08 -1.19 19.86
CA GLU A 91 -18.51 -0.52 18.68
C GLU A 91 -16.99 -0.35 18.81
N HIS A 92 -16.51 0.02 20.00
CA HIS A 92 -15.08 0.16 20.28
C HIS A 92 -14.32 -1.16 20.11
N ASN A 93 -14.89 -2.27 20.58
CA ASN A 93 -14.30 -3.60 20.44
C ASN A 93 -14.27 -4.08 18.99
N GLU A 94 -15.33 -3.81 18.22
CA GLU A 94 -15.36 -4.08 16.79
C GLU A 94 -14.28 -3.29 16.03
N LEU A 95 -14.11 -2.01 16.40
CA LEU A 95 -13.11 -1.14 15.79
C LEU A 95 -11.69 -1.62 16.07
N ASN A 96 -11.40 -2.05 17.31
CA ASN A 96 -10.12 -2.67 17.65
C ASN A 96 -9.86 -3.96 16.87
N SER A 97 -10.90 -4.76 16.62
CA SER A 97 -10.80 -5.98 15.81
C SER A 97 -10.43 -5.65 14.36
N LYS A 98 -11.10 -4.66 13.75
CA LYS A 98 -10.80 -4.17 12.39
C LYS A 98 -9.38 -3.61 12.28
N ILE A 99 -8.94 -2.82 13.26
CA ILE A 99 -7.57 -2.30 13.32
C ILE A 99 -6.55 -3.45 13.38
N SER A 100 -6.79 -4.47 14.20
CA SER A 100 -5.93 -5.67 14.30
C SER A 100 -5.83 -6.42 12.97
N GLU A 101 -6.94 -6.57 12.23
CA GLU A 101 -6.92 -7.15 10.89
C GLU A 101 -6.09 -6.36 9.89
N ILE A 102 -6.17 -5.03 9.93
CA ILE A 102 -5.35 -4.16 9.08
C ILE A 102 -3.88 -4.29 9.43
N TYR A 103 -3.51 -4.32 10.72
CA TYR A 103 -2.13 -4.57 11.12
C TYR A 103 -1.63 -5.93 10.64
N LYS A 104 -2.46 -6.99 10.68
CA LYS A 104 -2.12 -8.29 10.11
C LYS A 104 -1.93 -8.21 8.59
N LYS A 105 -2.80 -7.52 7.85
CA LYS A 105 -2.66 -7.31 6.39
C LYS A 105 -1.37 -6.55 6.07
N ILE A 106 -1.05 -5.53 6.84
CA ILE A 106 0.18 -4.74 6.73
C ILE A 106 1.42 -5.62 6.96
N SER A 107 1.44 -6.42 8.03
CA SER A 107 2.57 -7.29 8.36
C SER A 107 2.90 -8.29 7.26
N LYS A 108 1.89 -8.76 6.51
CA LYS A 108 2.03 -9.67 5.38
C LYS A 108 2.51 -8.98 4.09
N MET A 109 2.46 -7.65 4.01
CA MET A 109 2.67 -6.88 2.77
C MET A 109 4.12 -6.44 2.51
N SER A 110 5.11 -7.02 3.20
CA SER A 110 6.58 -6.79 3.11
C SER A 110 7.18 -5.74 4.04
N LYS A 111 8.51 -5.85 4.21
CA LYS A 111 9.45 -5.17 5.14
C LYS A 111 9.57 -3.64 4.93
N VAL A 112 8.49 -2.96 4.57
CA VAL A 112 8.45 -1.49 4.51
C VAL A 112 8.31 -0.99 5.94
N THR A 113 9.39 -0.46 6.49
CA THR A 113 9.38 0.20 7.81
C THR A 113 8.34 1.31 7.79
N PHE A 114 7.22 1.09 8.46
CA PHE A 114 6.20 2.11 8.67
C PHE A 114 6.85 3.24 9.46
N ASN A 115 7.04 4.40 8.83
CA ASN A 115 7.40 5.60 9.56
C ASN A 115 6.13 6.04 10.32
N LEU A 116 5.99 5.54 11.56
CA LEU A 116 4.85 5.82 12.45
C LEU A 116 4.93 7.20 13.11
N LYS A 117 6.01 7.98 12.90
CA LYS A 117 6.15 9.34 13.45
C LYS A 117 4.93 10.25 13.23
N PRO A 118 4.28 10.28 12.06
CA PRO A 118 3.09 11.10 11.86
C PRO A 118 1.88 10.61 12.66
N LEU A 119 1.80 9.30 12.93
CA LEU A 119 0.70 8.69 13.67
C LEU A 119 0.84 8.91 15.19
N ILE A 120 2.07 8.87 15.71
CA ILE A 120 2.36 9.09 17.15
C ILE A 120 1.99 10.53 17.55
N LYS A 121 2.30 11.51 16.69
CA LYS A 121 2.01 12.92 16.98
C LYS A 121 0.51 13.22 17.18
N ILE A 122 -0.38 12.45 16.54
CA ILE A 122 -1.84 12.64 16.61
C ILE A 122 -2.45 11.98 17.85
N ILE A 123 -1.72 11.04 18.47
CA ILE A 123 -2.10 10.41 19.73
C ILE A 123 -1.66 11.28 20.91
N GLU A 124 -0.53 11.98 20.79
CA GLU A 124 0.03 12.85 21.85
C GLU A 124 -0.60 14.25 21.90
N ASP A 125 -1.12 14.77 20.77
CA ASP A 125 -1.93 16.01 20.71
C ASP A 125 -3.41 15.72 21.01
#